data_AF-A0AAU7L6Q6-F1
#
_entry.id   AF-A0AAU7L6Q6-F1
#
_cell.length_a   1.000
_cell.length_b   1.000
_cell.length_c   1.000
_cell.angle_alpha   90.00
_cell.angle_beta   90.00
_cell.angle_gamma   90.00
#
_symmetry.space_group_name_H-M   'P 1'
#
loop_
_entity.id
_entity.type
_entity.pdbx_description
1 polymer ?
#
loop_
_entity_poly.entity_id
_entity_poly.type
_entity_poly.pdbx_seq_one_letter_code
_entity_poly.pdbx_strand_id
1 'polypeptide(L)'
;MASTAPLTVSLASALKTTRSRQRDLEQLSPFELKDYLITLAKESQQTAVLTMLNAGRGNPNWIATEPRDAFFLLGQFAMKEARRVRDDVILAGMPPKKGCADRLRKFLSKNKGAEGADFLAGVLEYGVKVKNFVPDEWIHELTDGIIGDNYPVPPRALVHLEQILHDYLIKEMCDGRPPKGKFDLFPVEGGTAAMCYIFDSLMQNGLLKQGDTIALFLPTFTPYIEIAHLERFQFKIVAINASSVRADGTHDWHYPASEIAKLENPKIKLAVTVNPSNPPSVAFSPVEMKQIVGLIRKNPDLVLVTDDVYGTFVPNFRSLMAEVPHNTICVYSFSKNFGCTGWRLGVIATHEKNTMDRRIAELPASWKNRLNKRYGAMTMEPEKLKFIDRLVADSRNVALNHTAGLSLPQQVQMGFFALSHLLDLKDAYKHLTMQIVRARRDALWRGLGAPLPPEDPMRGWYYVELDFMVWAKNTYGDAFCKYMASNYEPVDFLFRLAEKSGVVLMDGGGFGGPPWSIRISLANLDDGDYSKIGKHMVEAATEYVEAWKAGQLVRSGPTAGKGQKVKPAAAKRKAAGKQAAKKAVKQAVKQAAKAERSATKGAK
;
A
#
# COMPACT_ATOMS: atom_id res chain seq x y z
N MET A 1 28.45 28.92 -48.60
CA MET A 1 27.27 28.06 -48.83
C MET A 1 27.74 26.62 -48.81
N ALA A 2 27.55 25.91 -47.70
CA ALA A 2 27.75 24.47 -47.61
C ALA A 2 26.36 23.86 -47.35
N SER A 3 25.87 23.12 -48.33
CA SER A 3 24.57 22.44 -48.33
C SER A 3 24.58 21.36 -47.24
N THR A 4 23.98 21.65 -46.09
CA THR A 4 23.60 20.63 -45.11
C THR A 4 22.43 19.84 -45.68
N ALA A 5 22.68 18.59 -46.05
CA ALA A 5 21.63 17.65 -46.41
C ALA A 5 20.61 17.56 -45.26
N PRO A 6 19.29 17.50 -45.54
CA PRO A 6 18.30 17.31 -44.50
C PRO A 6 18.53 15.93 -43.89
N LEU A 7 18.84 15.89 -42.59
CA LEU A 7 18.75 14.68 -41.79
C LEU A 7 17.32 14.13 -41.96
N THR A 8 17.17 13.08 -42.77
CA THR A 8 15.96 12.27 -42.79
C THR A 8 15.83 11.62 -41.43
N VAL A 9 15.09 12.25 -40.53
CA VAL A 9 14.66 11.66 -39.27
C VAL A 9 13.86 10.42 -39.66
N SER A 10 14.39 9.24 -39.33
CA SER A 10 13.62 8.00 -39.36
C SER A 10 12.42 8.19 -38.43
N LEU A 11 11.27 8.55 -39.00
CA LEU A 11 10.03 8.81 -38.28
C LEU A 11 9.63 7.52 -37.53
N ALA A 12 9.99 7.49 -36.25
CA ALA A 12 9.68 6.54 -35.20
C ALA A 12 9.45 5.09 -35.66
N SER A 13 10.35 4.18 -35.29
CA SER A 13 10.05 2.74 -35.30
C SER A 13 8.68 2.51 -34.66
N ALA A 14 7.78 1.84 -35.40
CA ALA A 14 6.43 1.61 -34.94
C ALA A 14 6.46 0.72 -33.69
N LEU A 15 5.59 1.00 -32.71
CA LEU A 15 5.35 0.05 -31.62
C LEU A 15 4.89 -1.28 -32.20
N LYS A 16 5.19 -2.41 -31.57
CA LYS A 16 4.57 -3.70 -31.85
C LYS A 16 3.09 -3.67 -31.46
N THR A 17 2.76 -3.05 -30.33
CA THR A 17 1.36 -2.97 -29.87
C THR A 17 0.56 -1.99 -30.72
N THR A 18 -0.62 -2.41 -31.20
CA THR A 18 -1.55 -1.56 -31.97
C THR A 18 -2.38 -0.69 -31.04
N ARG A 19 -2.86 0.47 -31.52
CA ARG A 19 -3.75 1.36 -30.73
C ARG A 19 -5.02 0.68 -30.25
N SER A 20 -5.63 -0.16 -31.07
CA SER A 20 -6.82 -0.92 -30.66
C SER A 20 -6.51 -1.82 -29.47
N ARG A 21 -5.33 -2.45 -29.46
CA ARG A 21 -4.91 -3.31 -28.37
C ARG A 21 -4.59 -2.52 -27.10
N GLN A 22 -3.97 -1.35 -27.22
CA GLN A 22 -3.73 -0.45 -26.08
C GLN A 22 -5.04 -0.06 -25.40
N ARG A 23 -6.07 0.31 -26.18
CA ARG A 23 -7.41 0.66 -25.65
C ARG A 23 -8.07 -0.49 -24.90
N ASP A 24 -7.92 -1.72 -25.38
CA ASP A 24 -8.43 -2.90 -24.68
C ASP A 24 -7.70 -3.13 -23.35
N LEU A 25 -6.37 -2.94 -23.35
CA LEU A 25 -5.52 -3.16 -22.18
C LEU A 25 -5.63 -2.06 -21.12
N GLU A 26 -6.00 -0.84 -21.51
CA GLU A 26 -6.31 0.27 -20.59
C GLU A 26 -7.47 -0.07 -19.63
N GLN A 27 -8.32 -1.04 -19.97
CA GLN A 27 -9.41 -1.48 -19.10
C GLN A 27 -8.96 -2.40 -17.95
N LEU A 28 -7.72 -2.87 -17.98
CA LEU A 28 -7.15 -3.70 -16.92
C LEU A 28 -6.81 -2.86 -15.69
N SER A 29 -6.67 -3.51 -14.53
CA SER A 29 -6.09 -2.83 -13.37
C SER A 29 -4.65 -2.40 -13.70
N PRO A 30 -4.13 -1.32 -13.07
CA PRO A 30 -2.75 -0.89 -13.29
C PRO A 30 -1.71 -1.99 -13.04
N PHE A 31 -2.00 -2.94 -12.15
CA PHE A 31 -1.11 -4.05 -11.84
C PHE A 31 -1.02 -5.06 -12.97
N GLU A 32 -2.18 -5.43 -13.54
CA GLU A 32 -2.27 -6.34 -14.69
C GLU A 32 -1.71 -5.68 -15.96
N LEU A 33 -2.01 -4.40 -16.20
CA LEU A 33 -1.42 -3.63 -17.30
C LEU A 33 0.10 -3.58 -17.18
N LYS A 34 0.64 -3.32 -15.98
CA LYS A 34 2.08 -3.32 -15.72
C LYS A 34 2.71 -4.69 -16.00
N ASP A 35 2.06 -5.81 -15.66
CA ASP A 35 2.60 -7.14 -15.96
C ASP A 35 2.63 -7.42 -17.49
N TYR A 36 1.68 -6.87 -18.25
CA TYR A 36 1.76 -6.86 -19.71
C TYR A 36 2.94 -6.02 -20.23
N LEU A 37 3.13 -4.81 -19.70
CA LEU A 37 4.27 -3.95 -20.05
C LEU A 37 5.63 -4.60 -19.75
N ILE A 38 5.73 -5.38 -18.66
CA ILE A 38 6.93 -6.18 -18.35
C ILE A 38 7.21 -7.20 -19.46
N THR A 39 6.18 -7.88 -19.96
CA THR A 39 6.33 -8.85 -21.05
C THR A 39 6.89 -8.16 -22.30
N LEU A 40 6.34 -7.01 -22.67
CA LEU A 40 6.82 -6.22 -23.80
C LEU A 40 8.27 -5.74 -23.62
N ALA A 41 8.61 -5.25 -22.43
CA ALA A 41 9.96 -4.79 -22.14
C ALA A 41 10.99 -5.93 -22.23
N LYS A 42 10.66 -7.12 -21.72
CA LYS A 42 11.51 -8.32 -21.83
C LYS A 42 11.75 -8.74 -23.28
N GLU A 43 10.74 -8.69 -24.14
CA GLU A 43 10.90 -8.99 -25.56
C GLU A 43 11.86 -8.00 -26.24
N SER A 44 11.84 -6.72 -25.84
CA SER A 44 12.78 -5.72 -26.34
C SER A 44 14.22 -6.02 -25.91
N GLN A 45 14.44 -6.60 -24.72
CA GLN A 45 15.77 -7.01 -24.25
C GLN A 45 16.38 -8.18 -25.06
N GLN A 46 15.54 -9.05 -25.63
CA GLN A 46 16.04 -10.13 -26.48
C GLN A 46 16.62 -9.62 -27.81
N THR A 47 16.24 -8.41 -28.21
CA THR A 47 16.68 -7.75 -29.45
C THR A 47 17.67 -6.59 -29.24
N ALA A 48 17.88 -6.13 -27.99
CA ALA A 48 18.72 -4.97 -27.67
C ALA A 48 19.53 -5.19 -26.38
N VAL A 49 20.71 -4.57 -26.25
CA VAL A 49 21.61 -4.65 -25.07
C VAL A 49 21.05 -3.90 -23.83
N LEU A 50 19.75 -3.61 -23.78
CA LEU A 50 19.12 -2.77 -22.75
C LEU A 50 18.69 -3.59 -21.53
N THR A 51 19.09 -3.15 -20.33
CA THR A 51 18.58 -3.67 -19.05
C THR A 51 17.20 -3.07 -18.75
N MET A 52 16.20 -3.91 -18.46
CA MET A 52 14.83 -3.48 -18.13
C MET A 52 14.82 -2.70 -16.82
N LEU A 53 14.23 -1.51 -16.85
CA LEU A 53 14.06 -0.64 -15.67
C LEU A 53 12.58 -0.62 -15.28
N ASN A 54 12.22 -1.39 -14.26
CA ASN A 54 10.83 -1.49 -13.82
C ASN A 54 10.58 -0.68 -12.55
N ALA A 55 10.26 0.60 -12.68
CA ALA A 55 9.85 1.45 -11.54
C ALA A 55 8.34 1.35 -11.21
N GLY A 56 7.62 0.41 -11.85
CA GLY A 56 6.23 0.08 -11.54
C GLY A 56 6.06 -0.85 -10.32
N ARG A 57 7.15 -1.25 -9.66
CA ARG A 57 7.11 -2.06 -8.43
C ARG A 57 7.35 -1.17 -7.21
N GLY A 58 6.41 -1.12 -6.29
CA GLY A 58 6.57 -0.40 -5.01
C GLY A 58 7.30 -1.18 -3.92
N ASN A 59 8.24 -2.07 -4.29
CA ASN A 59 8.98 -2.90 -3.34
C ASN A 59 10.35 -2.28 -3.06
N PRO A 60 10.70 -1.94 -1.81
CA PRO A 60 12.03 -1.44 -1.47
C PRO A 60 13.16 -2.37 -1.96
N ASN A 61 14.27 -1.80 -2.43
CA ASN A 61 15.54 -2.52 -2.61
C ASN A 61 16.53 -2.32 -1.45
N TRP A 62 16.08 -1.70 -0.35
CA TRP A 62 16.79 -1.70 0.93
C TRP A 62 16.07 -2.60 1.94
N ILE A 63 16.78 -3.01 2.99
CA ILE A 63 16.25 -3.76 4.13
C ILE A 63 16.88 -3.26 5.44
N ALA A 64 16.16 -3.36 6.56
CA ALA A 64 16.72 -3.14 7.91
C ALA A 64 17.42 -4.41 8.40
N THR A 65 18.76 -4.44 8.41
CA THR A 65 19.54 -5.65 8.72
C THR A 65 19.59 -5.94 10.22
N GLU A 66 19.96 -4.96 11.05
CA GLU A 66 20.14 -5.12 12.50
C GLU A 66 18.99 -5.87 13.23
N PRO A 67 17.70 -5.49 13.07
CA PRO A 67 16.58 -6.22 13.68
C PRO A 67 16.33 -7.62 13.07
N ARG A 68 16.85 -7.93 11.88
CA ARG A 68 16.82 -9.28 11.29
C ARG A 68 17.97 -10.13 11.84
N ASP A 69 19.16 -9.56 11.96
CA ASP A 69 20.32 -10.26 12.54
C ASP A 69 20.03 -10.66 13.99
N ALA A 70 19.43 -9.75 14.76
CA ALA A 70 18.97 -10.05 16.11
C ALA A 70 17.87 -11.11 16.15
N PHE A 71 16.97 -11.15 15.16
CA PHE A 71 15.96 -12.20 15.04
C PHE A 71 16.65 -13.57 14.89
N PHE A 72 17.61 -13.71 13.96
CA PHE A 72 18.34 -14.98 13.80
C PHE A 72 19.15 -15.35 15.04
N LEU A 73 19.80 -14.37 15.69
CA LEU A 73 20.55 -14.61 16.91
C LEU A 73 19.66 -15.06 18.08
N LEU A 74 18.47 -14.45 18.23
CA LEU A 74 17.47 -14.91 19.19
C LEU A 74 17.01 -16.33 18.85
N GLY A 75 16.83 -16.67 17.58
CA GLY A 75 16.49 -18.03 17.14
C GLY A 75 17.55 -19.06 17.56
N GLN A 76 18.83 -18.72 17.44
CA GLN A 76 19.92 -19.58 17.93
C GLN A 76 19.87 -19.76 19.45
N PHE A 77 19.59 -18.68 20.20
CA PHE A 77 19.38 -18.76 21.64
C PHE A 77 18.18 -19.65 21.99
N ALA A 78 17.04 -19.45 21.33
CA ALA A 78 15.82 -20.20 21.55
C ALA A 78 16.01 -21.70 21.28
N MET A 79 16.73 -22.06 20.23
CA MET A 79 17.07 -23.45 19.94
C MET A 79 18.02 -24.09 20.97
N LYS A 80 18.85 -23.31 21.67
CA LYS A 80 19.64 -23.80 22.82
C LYS A 80 18.76 -24.00 24.05
N GLU A 81 17.75 -23.16 24.22
CA GLU A 81 16.79 -23.25 25.33
C GLU A 81 15.83 -24.44 25.17
N ALA A 82 15.36 -24.70 23.94
CA ALA A 82 14.60 -25.91 23.62
C ALA A 82 15.39 -27.19 23.93
N ARG A 83 16.68 -27.24 23.52
CA ARG A 83 17.58 -28.39 23.78
C ARG A 83 17.92 -28.59 25.24
N ARG A 84 17.81 -27.54 26.07
CA ARG A 84 17.99 -27.65 27.52
C ARG A 84 16.93 -28.52 28.17
N VAL A 85 15.72 -28.58 27.58
CA VAL A 85 14.61 -29.37 28.11
C VAL A 85 14.67 -30.81 27.62
N ARG A 86 15.02 -31.01 26.35
CA ARG A 86 15.22 -32.31 25.72
C ARG A 86 16.11 -32.15 24.50
N ASP A 87 17.03 -33.09 24.26
CA ASP A 87 17.93 -33.06 23.11
C ASP A 87 18.16 -34.47 22.54
N ASP A 88 17.21 -34.93 21.74
CA ASP A 88 17.29 -36.21 21.03
C ASP A 88 17.69 -35.99 19.56
N VAL A 89 18.76 -35.22 19.34
CA VAL A 89 19.34 -34.89 18.03
C VAL A 89 18.45 -34.02 17.14
N ILE A 90 17.34 -34.59 16.65
CA ILE A 90 16.37 -33.91 15.78
C ILE A 90 15.12 -33.42 16.52
N LEU A 91 14.94 -33.86 17.78
CA LEU A 91 13.80 -33.53 18.63
C LEU A 91 14.27 -32.78 19.87
N ALA A 92 13.65 -31.63 20.14
CA ALA A 92 13.89 -30.81 21.31
C ALA A 92 12.62 -30.56 22.13
N GLY A 93 12.77 -30.02 23.35
CA GLY A 93 11.64 -29.60 24.18
C GLY A 93 11.21 -28.16 23.91
N MET A 94 10.25 -27.65 24.68
CA MET A 94 9.83 -26.24 24.63
C MET A 94 10.74 -25.37 25.54
N PRO A 95 11.11 -24.14 25.16
CA PRO A 95 11.97 -23.28 25.97
C PRO A 95 11.42 -23.02 27.38
N PRO A 96 12.22 -23.21 28.45
CA PRO A 96 11.74 -23.01 29.81
C PRO A 96 11.77 -21.53 30.20
N LYS A 97 10.64 -21.03 30.73
CA LYS A 97 10.50 -19.63 31.18
C LYS A 97 11.45 -19.25 32.32
N LYS A 98 11.52 -20.05 33.38
CA LYS A 98 12.26 -19.67 34.60
C LYS A 98 13.74 -19.46 34.32
N GLY A 99 14.27 -18.28 34.64
CA GLY A 99 15.66 -17.85 34.47
C GLY A 99 16.09 -17.64 33.02
N CYS A 100 15.16 -17.53 32.06
CA CYS A 100 15.51 -17.36 30.65
C CYS A 100 16.19 -16.00 30.39
N ALA A 101 15.83 -14.94 31.12
CA ALA A 101 16.45 -13.63 30.95
C ALA A 101 17.93 -13.65 31.32
N ASP A 102 18.29 -14.25 32.45
CA ASP A 102 19.69 -14.39 32.87
C ASP A 102 20.50 -15.25 31.91
N ARG A 103 19.87 -16.30 31.35
CA ARG A 103 20.51 -17.13 30.33
C ARG A 103 20.73 -16.36 29.03
N LEU A 104 19.78 -15.51 28.62
CA LEU A 104 19.97 -14.62 27.47
C LEU A 104 21.11 -13.62 27.73
N ARG A 105 21.19 -13.01 28.92
CA ARG A 105 22.32 -12.13 29.29
C ARG A 105 23.67 -12.84 29.17
N LYS A 106 23.78 -14.06 29.70
CA LYS A 106 24.99 -14.90 29.60
C LYS A 106 25.28 -15.34 28.17
N PHE A 107 24.25 -15.57 27.37
CA PHE A 107 24.40 -15.87 25.95
C PHE A 107 24.96 -14.65 25.21
N LEU A 108 24.41 -13.46 25.42
CA LEU A 108 24.89 -12.22 24.81
C LEU A 108 26.32 -11.88 25.24
N SER A 109 26.68 -12.08 26.52
CA SER A 109 28.06 -11.85 26.97
C SER A 109 29.08 -12.77 26.28
N LYS A 110 28.68 -14.00 25.92
CA LYS A 110 29.53 -14.95 25.20
C LYS A 110 29.58 -14.68 23.69
N ASN A 111 28.57 -14.01 23.13
CA ASN A 111 28.47 -13.67 21.71
C ASN A 111 28.66 -12.16 21.50
N LYS A 112 29.48 -11.51 22.34
CA LYS A 112 29.76 -10.09 22.22
C LYS A 112 30.41 -9.80 20.86
N GLY A 113 29.87 -8.83 20.14
CA GLY A 113 30.32 -8.47 18.79
C GLY A 113 29.71 -9.33 17.66
N ALA A 114 28.82 -10.28 17.95
CA ALA A 114 28.02 -10.93 16.91
C ALA A 114 26.98 -9.93 16.35
N GLU A 115 26.69 -10.07 15.05
CA GLU A 115 25.62 -9.34 14.36
C GLU A 115 24.31 -9.44 15.16
N GLY A 116 23.69 -8.28 15.46
CA GLY A 116 22.44 -8.19 16.23
C GLY A 116 22.57 -8.38 17.76
N ALA A 117 23.74 -8.68 18.32
CA ALA A 117 23.90 -8.90 19.76
C ALA A 117 23.65 -7.64 20.60
N ASP A 118 24.18 -6.50 20.17
CA ASP A 118 24.00 -5.21 20.87
C ASP A 118 22.54 -4.74 20.79
N PHE A 119 21.90 -4.91 19.63
CA PHE A 119 20.47 -4.66 19.48
C PHE A 119 19.63 -5.56 20.39
N LEU A 120 19.90 -6.87 20.42
CA LEU A 120 19.16 -7.81 21.26
C LEU A 120 19.36 -7.54 22.76
N ALA A 121 20.55 -7.05 23.15
CA ALA A 121 20.76 -6.53 24.50
C ALA A 121 19.88 -5.29 24.76
N GLY A 122 19.81 -4.37 23.80
CA GLY A 122 18.90 -3.21 23.85
C GLY A 122 17.42 -3.59 23.96
N VAL A 123 16.98 -4.62 23.23
CA VAL A 123 15.61 -5.18 23.30
C VAL A 123 15.29 -5.67 24.72
N LEU A 124 16.21 -6.40 25.35
CA LEU A 124 16.06 -6.87 26.72
C LEU A 124 15.96 -5.67 27.67
N GLU A 125 16.90 -4.73 27.57
CA GLU A 125 16.95 -3.56 28.45
C GLU A 125 15.75 -2.63 28.27
N TYR A 126 15.22 -2.48 27.06
CA TYR A 126 14.01 -1.69 26.82
C TYR A 126 12.81 -2.28 27.57
N GLY A 127 12.57 -3.58 27.43
CA GLY A 127 11.48 -4.25 28.16
C GLY A 127 11.61 -4.11 29.68
N VAL A 128 12.82 -4.31 30.21
CA VAL A 128 13.04 -4.29 31.67
C VAL A 128 13.07 -2.87 32.24
N LYS A 129 13.81 -1.95 31.63
CA LYS A 129 14.05 -0.60 32.19
C LYS A 129 13.03 0.44 31.74
N VAL A 130 12.53 0.35 30.52
CA VAL A 130 11.59 1.33 29.97
C VAL A 130 10.15 0.89 30.21
N LYS A 131 9.85 -0.39 29.98
CA LYS A 131 8.49 -0.93 30.15
C LYS A 131 8.23 -1.56 31.53
N ASN A 132 9.26 -1.75 32.34
CA ASN A 132 9.17 -2.40 33.65
C ASN A 132 8.54 -3.80 33.55
N PHE A 133 8.83 -4.54 32.48
CA PHE A 133 8.39 -5.91 32.31
C PHE A 133 9.15 -6.85 33.23
N VAL A 134 8.49 -7.93 33.65
CA VAL A 134 9.15 -9.03 34.35
C VAL A 134 10.14 -9.66 33.37
N PRO A 135 11.46 -9.69 33.67
CA PRO A 135 12.47 -10.07 32.68
C PRO A 135 12.24 -11.45 32.06
N ASP A 136 11.90 -12.46 32.87
CA ASP A 136 11.65 -13.81 32.38
C ASP A 136 10.36 -13.90 31.54
N GLU A 137 9.33 -13.13 31.82
CA GLU A 137 8.12 -13.11 31.00
C GLU A 137 8.37 -12.46 29.65
N TRP A 138 9.11 -11.35 29.64
CA TRP A 138 9.49 -10.66 28.40
C TRP A 138 10.34 -11.54 27.50
N ILE A 139 11.42 -12.10 28.04
CA ILE A 139 12.35 -12.91 27.25
C ILE A 139 11.72 -14.25 26.86
N HIS A 140 10.88 -14.84 27.70
CA HIS A 140 10.15 -16.06 27.31
C HIS A 140 9.16 -15.79 26.19
N GLU A 141 8.39 -14.69 26.21
CA GLU A 141 7.48 -14.33 25.11
C GLU A 141 8.22 -14.23 23.76
N LEU A 142 9.42 -13.62 23.75
CA LEU A 142 10.24 -13.54 22.55
C LEU A 142 10.82 -14.91 22.13
N THR A 143 11.30 -15.70 23.10
CA THR A 143 11.98 -16.98 22.86
C THR A 143 11.00 -18.07 22.39
N ASP A 144 9.84 -18.17 23.02
CA ASP A 144 8.74 -19.04 22.61
C ASP A 144 8.19 -18.56 21.26
N GLY A 145 7.99 -17.24 21.15
CA GLY A 145 7.40 -16.66 19.96
C GLY A 145 8.22 -16.85 18.70
N ILE A 146 9.56 -16.81 18.78
CA ILE A 146 10.41 -17.02 17.60
C ILE A 146 10.44 -18.48 17.13
N ILE A 147 10.24 -19.44 18.04
CA ILE A 147 10.13 -20.85 17.68
C ILE A 147 8.77 -21.11 17.02
N GLY A 148 7.71 -20.52 17.56
CA GLY A 148 6.36 -20.72 17.05
C GLY A 148 5.80 -22.11 17.35
N ASP A 149 6.14 -22.67 18.51
CA ASP A 149 5.66 -23.96 19.01
C ASP A 149 4.30 -23.86 19.76
N ASN A 150 3.78 -22.64 19.96
CA ASN A 150 2.47 -22.37 20.54
C ASN A 150 1.55 -21.57 19.59
N TYR A 151 0.24 -21.65 19.85
CA TYR A 151 -0.73 -20.72 19.26
C TYR A 151 -0.58 -19.31 19.88
N PRO A 152 -0.92 -18.24 19.14
CA PRO A 152 -0.99 -16.89 19.68
C PRO A 152 -1.96 -16.76 20.84
N VAL A 153 -1.46 -16.36 22.02
CA VAL A 153 -2.27 -16.10 23.21
C VAL A 153 -1.81 -14.78 23.86
N PRO A 154 -2.69 -13.76 23.98
CA PRO A 154 -4.01 -13.68 23.35
C PRO A 154 -3.98 -13.76 21.81
N PRO A 155 -5.04 -14.26 21.14
CA PRO A 155 -5.09 -14.33 19.68
C PRO A 155 -4.97 -12.97 18.99
N ARG A 156 -5.39 -11.89 19.67
CA ARG A 156 -5.30 -10.54 19.13
C ARG A 156 -3.86 -10.09 18.96
N ALA A 157 -3.06 -10.14 20.02
CA ALA A 157 -1.65 -9.74 20.04
C ALA A 157 -0.97 -10.33 21.27
N LEU A 158 0.32 -10.64 21.16
CA LEU A 158 1.15 -10.98 22.32
C LEU A 158 1.28 -9.78 23.28
N VAL A 159 1.27 -10.05 24.58
CA VAL A 159 1.03 -9.06 25.65
C VAL A 159 2.11 -7.98 25.72
N HIS A 160 3.38 -8.37 25.66
CA HIS A 160 4.47 -7.40 25.73
C HIS A 160 4.69 -6.74 24.36
N LEU A 161 4.65 -7.53 23.29
CA LEU A 161 4.83 -7.02 21.93
C LEU A 161 3.74 -6.02 21.52
N GLU A 162 2.49 -6.17 21.94
CA GLU A 162 1.44 -5.16 21.72
C GLU A 162 1.86 -3.79 22.27
N GLN A 163 2.44 -3.74 23.46
CA GLN A 163 2.88 -2.50 24.09
C GLN A 163 4.08 -1.87 23.36
N ILE A 164 4.99 -2.70 22.83
CA ILE A 164 6.11 -2.23 22.01
C ILE A 164 5.59 -1.63 20.69
N LEU A 165 4.66 -2.31 20.03
CA LEU A 165 4.03 -1.81 18.80
C LEU A 165 3.27 -0.51 19.08
N HIS A 166 2.60 -0.41 20.23
CA HIS A 166 1.93 0.82 20.65
C HIS A 166 2.91 1.99 20.75
N ASP A 167 4.03 1.83 21.46
CA ASP A 167 5.03 2.90 21.62
C ASP A 167 5.60 3.33 20.27
N TYR A 168 5.84 2.38 19.36
CA TYR A 168 6.28 2.67 18.00
C TYR A 168 5.25 3.49 17.21
N LEU A 169 3.96 3.13 17.26
CA LEU A 169 2.91 3.91 16.61
C LEU A 169 2.77 5.31 17.24
N ILE A 170 2.96 5.45 18.56
CA ILE A 170 3.01 6.78 19.19
C ILE A 170 4.17 7.61 18.64
N LYS A 171 5.36 7.03 18.51
CA LYS A 171 6.52 7.72 17.94
C LYS A 171 6.24 8.14 16.49
N GLU A 172 5.91 7.19 15.62
CA GLU A 172 5.92 7.42 14.17
C GLU A 172 4.61 7.99 13.63
N MET A 173 3.46 7.59 14.16
CA MET A 173 2.15 8.02 13.66
C MET A 173 1.56 9.17 14.48
N CYS A 174 1.95 9.32 15.74
CA CYS A 174 1.46 10.40 16.60
C CYS A 174 2.50 11.51 16.81
N ASP A 175 3.63 11.50 16.08
CA ASP A 175 4.71 12.49 16.23
C ASP A 175 5.20 12.60 17.68
N GLY A 176 5.31 11.46 18.38
CA GLY A 176 5.66 11.39 19.81
C GLY A 176 4.64 12.02 20.77
N ARG A 177 3.49 12.49 20.25
CA ARG A 177 2.46 13.23 20.99
C ARG A 177 1.15 12.43 21.01
N PRO A 178 1.00 11.45 21.92
CA PRO A 178 -0.17 10.59 21.97
C PRO A 178 -1.44 11.38 22.32
N PRO A 179 -2.62 11.00 21.78
CA PRO A 179 -3.88 11.51 22.28
C PRO A 179 -4.18 10.94 23.69
N LYS A 180 -5.18 11.51 24.36
CA LYS A 180 -5.67 10.98 25.65
C LYS A 180 -6.30 9.59 25.46
N GLY A 181 -5.84 8.63 26.26
CA GLY A 181 -6.31 7.23 26.21
C GLY A 181 -5.22 6.34 25.62
N LYS A 182 -5.62 5.19 25.08
CA LYS A 182 -4.70 4.18 24.54
C LYS A 182 -5.32 3.46 23.34
N PHE A 183 -4.45 2.91 22.50
CA PHE A 183 -4.86 2.13 21.34
C PHE A 183 -4.77 0.63 21.65
N ASP A 184 -5.84 -0.09 21.32
CA ASP A 184 -5.81 -1.55 21.22
C ASP A 184 -5.29 -1.90 19.82
N LEU A 185 -4.41 -2.90 19.72
CA LEU A 185 -3.75 -3.29 18.47
C LEU A 185 -4.09 -4.72 18.05
N PHE A 186 -4.14 -4.95 16.75
CA PHE A 186 -4.26 -6.28 16.15
C PHE A 186 -3.22 -6.45 15.02
N PRO A 187 -2.08 -7.12 15.29
CA PRO A 187 -1.14 -7.57 14.28
C PRO A 187 -1.80 -8.50 13.25
N VAL A 188 -1.57 -8.22 11.97
CA VAL A 188 -2.21 -8.89 10.82
C VAL A 188 -1.21 -9.06 9.67
N GLU A 189 -1.59 -9.81 8.63
CA GLU A 189 -0.75 -10.18 7.49
C GLU A 189 -0.52 -9.01 6.48
N GLY A 190 -0.02 -7.89 7.00
CA GLY A 190 0.17 -6.61 6.32
C GLY A 190 -1.12 -5.80 6.17
N GLY A 191 -1.00 -4.58 5.63
CA GLY A 191 -2.16 -3.73 5.34
C GLY A 191 -3.19 -4.38 4.39
N THR A 192 -2.73 -5.32 3.57
CA THR A 192 -3.59 -6.14 2.69
C THR A 192 -4.64 -6.92 3.49
N ALA A 193 -4.22 -7.69 4.49
CA ALA A 193 -5.14 -8.44 5.33
C ALA A 193 -5.96 -7.50 6.22
N ALA A 194 -5.34 -6.42 6.71
CA ALA A 194 -6.02 -5.41 7.51
C ALA A 194 -7.29 -4.89 6.82
N MET A 195 -7.17 -4.46 5.56
CA MET A 195 -8.30 -3.91 4.80
C MET A 195 -9.38 -4.96 4.54
N CYS A 196 -9.00 -6.20 4.21
CA CYS A 196 -9.96 -7.30 4.07
C CYS A 196 -10.78 -7.51 5.35
N TYR A 197 -10.11 -7.55 6.51
CA TYR A 197 -10.78 -7.74 7.80
C TYR A 197 -11.66 -6.55 8.18
N ILE A 198 -11.17 -5.32 7.98
CA ILE A 198 -11.93 -4.10 8.30
C ILE A 198 -13.22 -4.04 7.48
N PHE A 199 -13.14 -4.18 6.16
CA PHE A 199 -14.33 -4.11 5.30
C PHE A 199 -15.32 -5.23 5.62
N ASP A 200 -14.85 -6.47 5.88
CA ASP A 200 -15.72 -7.58 6.24
C ASP A 200 -16.38 -7.35 7.60
N SER A 201 -15.62 -7.04 8.65
CA SER A 201 -16.16 -6.83 10.00
C SER A 201 -17.08 -5.63 10.10
N LEU A 202 -16.84 -4.54 9.35
CA LEU A 202 -17.79 -3.42 9.29
C LEU A 202 -19.17 -3.87 8.76
N MET A 203 -19.18 -4.78 7.78
CA MET A 203 -20.41 -5.39 7.25
C MET A 203 -21.02 -6.39 8.24
N GLN A 204 -20.21 -7.31 8.79
CA GLN A 204 -20.66 -8.32 9.76
C GLN A 204 -21.19 -7.72 11.05
N ASN A 205 -20.83 -6.48 11.37
CA ASN A 205 -21.28 -5.76 12.55
C ASN A 205 -22.30 -4.65 12.24
N GLY A 206 -22.74 -4.50 10.98
CA GLY A 206 -23.85 -3.60 10.63
C GLY A 206 -23.53 -2.12 10.65
N LEU A 207 -22.24 -1.81 10.74
CA LEU A 207 -21.71 -0.46 10.63
C LEU A 207 -21.76 0.02 9.18
N LEU A 208 -21.62 -0.92 8.24
CA LEU A 208 -21.86 -0.76 6.81
C LEU A 208 -22.85 -1.80 6.28
N LYS A 209 -23.49 -1.47 5.16
CA LYS A 209 -24.39 -2.32 4.38
C LYS A 209 -24.09 -2.19 2.89
N GLN A 210 -24.47 -3.20 2.12
CA GLN A 210 -24.35 -3.17 0.67
C GLN A 210 -25.05 -1.92 0.12
N GLY A 211 -24.39 -1.20 -0.79
CA GLY A 211 -24.94 0.04 -1.38
C GLY A 211 -24.77 1.31 -0.53
N ASP A 212 -24.17 1.22 0.66
CA ASP A 212 -23.85 2.40 1.47
C ASP A 212 -22.87 3.34 0.75
N THR A 213 -22.89 4.61 1.16
CA THR A 213 -22.01 5.64 0.59
C THR A 213 -20.72 5.75 1.39
N ILE A 214 -19.59 5.71 0.70
CA ILE A 214 -18.25 5.86 1.28
C ILE A 214 -17.50 7.00 0.58
N ALA A 215 -16.61 7.67 1.30
CA ALA A 215 -15.67 8.61 0.73
C ALA A 215 -14.32 7.93 0.50
N LEU A 216 -13.75 8.11 -0.69
CA LEU A 216 -12.37 7.72 -0.98
C LEU A 216 -11.58 8.98 -1.32
N PHE A 217 -10.46 9.17 -0.62
CA PHE A 217 -9.47 10.19 -0.98
C PHE A 217 -8.68 9.67 -2.18
N LEU A 218 -8.71 10.40 -3.30
CA LEU A 218 -8.14 10.02 -4.59
C LEU A 218 -7.06 11.01 -5.03
N PRO A 219 -6.03 10.55 -5.76
CA PRO A 219 -5.80 9.16 -6.17
C PRO A 219 -5.32 8.27 -5.00
N THR A 220 -5.60 6.97 -5.09
CA THR A 220 -5.33 6.00 -4.01
C THR A 220 -4.91 4.65 -4.54
N PHE A 221 -4.50 3.75 -3.65
CA PHE A 221 -4.18 2.37 -3.99
C PHE A 221 -5.38 1.67 -4.64
N THR A 222 -5.26 1.30 -5.92
CA THR A 222 -6.36 0.80 -6.75
C THR A 222 -7.24 -0.28 -6.11
N PRO A 223 -6.70 -1.27 -5.36
CA PRO A 223 -7.53 -2.25 -4.67
C PRO A 223 -8.61 -1.66 -3.75
N TYR A 224 -8.42 -0.47 -3.18
CA TYR A 224 -9.44 0.17 -2.34
C TYR A 224 -10.64 0.65 -3.17
N ILE A 225 -10.42 1.05 -4.42
CA ILE A 225 -11.47 1.36 -5.39
C ILE A 225 -12.16 0.07 -5.85
N GLU A 226 -11.39 -0.98 -6.15
CA GLU A 226 -11.92 -2.26 -6.64
C GLU A 226 -12.76 -2.99 -5.59
N ILE A 227 -12.29 -3.04 -4.33
CA ILE A 227 -13.02 -3.63 -3.21
C ILE A 227 -14.40 -2.99 -3.08
N ALA A 228 -14.50 -1.66 -3.17
CA ALA A 228 -15.77 -0.95 -3.04
C ALA A 228 -16.82 -1.37 -4.09
N HIS A 229 -16.40 -1.85 -5.26
CA HIS A 229 -17.28 -2.26 -6.35
C HIS A 229 -17.67 -3.75 -6.34
N LEU A 230 -17.03 -4.59 -5.51
CA LEU A 230 -17.36 -6.02 -5.46
C LEU A 230 -18.85 -6.23 -5.10
N GLU A 231 -19.44 -7.32 -5.61
CA GLU A 231 -20.87 -7.64 -5.47
C GLU A 231 -21.37 -7.52 -4.02
N ARG A 232 -20.60 -8.04 -3.06
CA ARG A 232 -20.95 -8.03 -1.64
C ARG A 232 -20.97 -6.64 -1.00
N PHE A 233 -20.36 -5.64 -1.64
CA PHE A 233 -20.25 -4.28 -1.13
C PHE A 233 -21.07 -3.29 -1.97
N GLN A 234 -20.77 -3.17 -3.28
CA GLN A 234 -21.45 -2.23 -4.20
C GLN A 234 -21.59 -0.81 -3.63
N PHE A 235 -20.56 -0.30 -2.95
CA PHE A 235 -20.62 1.01 -2.31
C PHE A 235 -20.74 2.13 -3.34
N LYS A 236 -21.40 3.23 -2.94
CA LYS A 236 -21.43 4.47 -3.71
C LYS A 236 -20.23 5.31 -3.29
N ILE A 237 -19.30 5.55 -4.21
CA ILE A 237 -18.09 6.30 -3.92
C ILE A 237 -18.34 7.80 -4.10
N VAL A 238 -18.03 8.57 -3.05
CA VAL A 238 -17.81 10.02 -3.13
C VAL A 238 -16.30 10.24 -3.19
N ALA A 239 -15.81 10.69 -4.35
CA ALA A 239 -14.39 10.99 -4.52
C ALA A 239 -14.04 12.34 -3.87
N ILE A 240 -13.00 12.33 -3.04
CA ILE A 240 -12.32 13.51 -2.48
C ILE A 240 -10.99 13.62 -3.24
N ASN A 241 -10.90 14.50 -4.22
CA ASN A 241 -9.78 14.52 -5.16
C ASN A 241 -8.67 15.48 -4.69
N ALA A 242 -7.44 15.00 -4.70
CA ALA A 242 -6.23 15.79 -4.53
C ALA A 242 -5.92 16.61 -5.78
N SER A 243 -6.80 17.56 -6.11
CA SER A 243 -6.77 18.30 -7.38
C SER A 243 -6.18 19.71 -7.25
N SER A 244 -5.49 20.02 -6.17
CA SER A 244 -4.82 21.31 -6.01
C SER A 244 -3.64 21.43 -6.98
N VAL A 245 -3.49 22.64 -7.52
CA VAL A 245 -2.47 23.00 -8.51
C VAL A 245 -1.77 24.27 -8.06
N ARG A 246 -0.46 24.34 -8.36
CA ARG A 246 0.36 25.53 -8.14
C ARG A 246 0.06 26.60 -9.20
N ALA A 247 0.63 27.78 -8.99
CA ALA A 247 0.51 28.91 -9.92
C ALA A 247 1.04 28.60 -11.35
N ASP A 248 2.01 27.69 -11.46
CA ASP A 248 2.55 27.22 -12.74
C ASP A 248 1.72 26.09 -13.38
N GLY A 249 0.57 25.75 -12.81
CA GLY A 249 -0.32 24.68 -13.28
C GLY A 249 0.12 23.26 -12.92
N THR A 250 1.24 23.08 -12.20
CA THR A 250 1.68 21.76 -11.73
C THR A 250 0.88 21.28 -10.52
N HIS A 251 0.62 19.98 -10.44
CA HIS A 251 -0.07 19.40 -9.29
C HIS A 251 0.80 19.48 -8.03
N ASP A 252 0.27 20.03 -6.95
CA ASP A 252 0.84 19.85 -5.60
C ASP A 252 0.22 18.63 -4.89
N TRP A 253 -0.89 18.10 -5.41
CA TRP A 253 -1.60 16.93 -4.90
C TRP A 253 -2.14 17.10 -3.48
N HIS A 254 -2.44 18.34 -3.10
CA HIS A 254 -3.27 18.65 -1.95
C HIS A 254 -4.76 18.63 -2.34
N TYR A 255 -5.62 18.47 -1.34
CA TYR A 255 -7.07 18.45 -1.41
C TYR A 255 -7.60 19.88 -1.21
N PRO A 256 -8.22 20.48 -2.24
CA PRO A 256 -8.88 21.77 -2.08
C PRO A 256 -9.98 21.71 -1.00
N ALA A 257 -10.25 22.84 -0.35
CA ALA A 257 -11.29 22.94 0.67
C ALA A 257 -12.67 22.47 0.17
N SER A 258 -12.98 22.70 -1.12
CA SER A 258 -14.22 22.24 -1.76
C SER A 258 -14.32 20.72 -1.87
N GLU A 259 -13.19 20.02 -2.03
CA GLU A 259 -13.15 18.56 -2.05
C GLU A 259 -13.31 18.02 -0.63
N ILE A 260 -12.60 18.58 0.36
CA ILE A 260 -12.72 18.20 1.77
C ILE A 260 -14.16 18.42 2.29
N ALA A 261 -14.81 19.51 1.90
CA ALA A 261 -16.19 19.84 2.29
C ALA A 261 -17.21 18.75 1.89
N LYS A 262 -16.92 17.89 0.90
CA LYS A 262 -17.81 16.77 0.54
C LYS A 262 -18.01 15.79 1.70
N LEU A 263 -17.09 15.74 2.68
CA LEU A 263 -17.24 14.95 3.91
C LEU A 263 -18.40 15.40 4.80
N GLU A 264 -18.93 16.61 4.60
CA GLU A 264 -20.14 17.08 5.28
C GLU A 264 -21.40 16.32 4.85
N ASN A 265 -21.35 15.56 3.75
CA ASN A 265 -22.47 14.77 3.28
C ASN A 265 -22.84 13.68 4.32
N PRO A 266 -24.01 13.76 4.96
CA PRO A 266 -24.39 12.84 6.04
C PRO A 266 -24.65 11.41 5.57
N LYS A 267 -24.70 11.17 4.25
CA LYS A 267 -24.82 9.81 3.69
C LYS A 267 -23.50 9.05 3.76
N ILE A 268 -22.37 9.73 3.87
CA ILE A 268 -21.04 9.10 3.97
C ILE A 268 -20.92 8.44 5.34
N LYS A 269 -20.78 7.11 5.35
CA LYS A 269 -20.63 6.32 6.59
C LYS A 269 -19.21 5.89 6.89
N LEU A 270 -18.38 5.80 5.86
CA LEU A 270 -16.97 5.44 5.93
C LEU A 270 -16.18 6.41 5.04
N ALA A 271 -15.10 6.97 5.56
CA ALA A 271 -14.06 7.61 4.78
C ALA A 271 -12.80 6.74 4.80
N VAL A 272 -12.16 6.55 3.64
CA VAL A 272 -10.89 5.81 3.53
C VAL A 272 -9.84 6.68 2.87
N THR A 273 -8.69 6.80 3.53
CA THR A 273 -7.54 7.56 3.02
C THR A 273 -6.25 6.76 3.14
N VAL A 274 -5.29 7.08 2.27
CA VAL A 274 -3.89 6.68 2.38
C VAL A 274 -3.11 7.97 2.66
N ASN A 275 -2.36 8.03 3.76
CA ASN A 275 -1.71 9.27 4.20
C ASN A 275 -0.33 8.96 4.83
N PRO A 276 0.80 9.34 4.21
CA PRO A 276 0.95 10.02 2.92
C PRO A 276 0.33 9.25 1.75
N SER A 277 -0.22 9.96 0.77
CA SER A 277 -0.97 9.40 -0.35
C SER A 277 -0.14 8.50 -1.27
N ASN A 278 -0.80 7.58 -1.97
CA ASN A 278 -0.20 6.75 -3.01
C ASN A 278 -1.16 6.72 -4.19
N PRO A 279 -0.79 7.20 -5.39
CA PRO A 279 0.57 7.53 -5.85
C PRO A 279 1.24 8.89 -5.50
N PRO A 280 0.57 10.00 -5.11
CA PRO A 280 1.24 11.30 -5.07
C PRO A 280 2.37 11.44 -4.04
N SER A 281 2.37 10.59 -3.00
CA SER A 281 3.36 10.57 -1.93
C SER A 281 3.38 11.85 -1.08
N VAL A 282 2.20 12.42 -0.80
CA VAL A 282 2.04 13.66 -0.03
C VAL A 282 1.16 13.42 1.18
N ALA A 283 1.60 13.87 2.36
CA ALA A 283 0.78 13.88 3.57
C ALA A 283 -0.12 15.12 3.62
N PHE A 284 -1.21 15.04 4.39
CA PHE A 284 -2.05 16.22 4.62
C PHE A 284 -1.23 17.37 5.22
N SER A 285 -1.29 18.52 4.57
CA SER A 285 -0.80 19.79 5.10
C SER A 285 -1.52 20.15 6.41
N PRO A 286 -0.93 21.02 7.24
CA PRO A 286 -1.58 21.50 8.46
C PRO A 286 -2.97 22.12 8.23
N VAL A 287 -3.17 22.76 7.07
CA VAL A 287 -4.46 23.38 6.70
C VAL A 287 -5.52 22.32 6.41
N GLU A 288 -5.19 21.34 5.57
CA GLU A 288 -6.09 20.22 5.25
C GLU A 288 -6.42 19.40 6.50
N MET A 289 -5.40 19.08 7.31
CA MET A 289 -5.58 18.35 8.57
C MET A 289 -6.58 19.08 9.47
N LYS A 290 -6.41 20.39 9.67
CA LYS A 290 -7.33 21.20 10.49
C LYS A 290 -8.77 21.17 9.94
N GLN A 291 -8.94 21.23 8.62
CA GLN A 291 -10.26 21.17 7.98
C GLN A 291 -10.91 19.79 8.15
N ILE A 292 -10.20 18.72 7.81
CA ILE A 292 -10.67 17.33 7.92
C ILE A 292 -11.07 17.03 9.36
N VAL A 293 -10.21 17.35 10.33
CA VAL A 293 -10.47 17.17 11.76
C VAL A 293 -11.71 17.96 12.21
N GLY A 294 -11.84 19.21 11.77
CA GLY A 294 -12.99 20.05 12.07
C GLY A 294 -14.32 19.45 11.55
N LEU A 295 -14.30 18.83 10.37
CA LEU A 295 -15.48 18.17 9.80
C LEU A 295 -15.81 16.86 10.52
N ILE A 296 -14.81 16.01 10.78
CA ILE A 296 -15.02 14.74 11.47
C ILE A 296 -15.58 14.97 12.88
N ARG A 297 -15.07 15.97 13.61
CA ARG A 297 -15.60 16.31 14.94
C ARG A 297 -17.07 16.75 14.94
N LYS A 298 -17.59 17.25 13.82
CA LYS A 298 -19.01 17.57 13.65
C LYS A 298 -19.86 16.34 13.29
N ASN A 299 -19.25 15.27 12.79
CA ASN A 299 -19.91 14.01 12.44
C ASN A 299 -19.34 12.86 13.30
N PRO A 300 -19.79 12.71 14.56
CA PRO A 300 -19.24 11.71 15.47
C PRO A 300 -19.50 10.26 15.01
N ASP A 301 -20.41 10.02 14.05
CA ASP A 301 -20.77 8.69 13.55
C ASP A 301 -19.93 8.23 12.35
N LEU A 302 -19.20 9.14 11.70
CA LEU A 302 -18.32 8.81 10.58
C LEU A 302 -17.20 7.89 11.07
N VAL A 303 -17.05 6.74 10.41
CA VAL A 303 -15.87 5.88 10.59
C VAL A 303 -14.81 6.33 9.58
N LEU A 304 -13.57 6.47 10.03
CA LEU A 304 -12.43 6.79 9.20
C LEU A 304 -11.46 5.61 9.21
N VAL A 305 -10.99 5.19 8.05
CA VAL A 305 -9.84 4.29 7.90
C VAL A 305 -8.70 5.08 7.30
N THR A 306 -7.56 5.11 7.99
CA THR A 306 -6.32 5.76 7.50
C THR A 306 -5.24 4.70 7.33
N ASP A 307 -4.70 4.57 6.12
CA ASP A 307 -3.54 3.73 5.82
C ASP A 307 -2.28 4.59 5.79
N ASP A 308 -1.47 4.46 6.83
CA ASP A 308 -0.35 5.36 7.09
C ASP A 308 1.01 4.70 6.86
N VAL A 309 1.04 3.68 5.98
CA VAL A 309 2.25 2.91 5.64
C VAL A 309 3.45 3.76 5.19
N TYR A 310 3.23 4.98 4.69
CA TYR A 310 4.29 5.89 4.25
C TYR A 310 4.68 6.96 5.29
N GLY A 311 4.09 6.95 6.49
CA GLY A 311 4.27 8.02 7.48
C GLY A 311 5.73 8.30 7.83
N THR A 312 6.57 7.27 7.91
CA THR A 312 8.00 7.41 8.23
C THR A 312 8.83 8.12 7.17
N PHE A 313 8.31 8.34 5.96
CA PHE A 313 8.98 9.09 4.89
C PHE A 313 8.74 10.60 4.98
N VAL A 314 7.88 11.06 5.90
CA VAL A 314 7.57 12.48 6.12
C VAL A 314 8.09 12.92 7.50
N PRO A 315 8.89 14.00 7.59
CA PRO A 315 9.31 14.55 8.88
C PRO A 315 8.11 14.94 9.73
N ASN A 316 8.15 14.62 11.03
CA ASN A 316 7.12 15.00 12.01
C ASN A 316 5.69 14.59 11.57
N PHE A 317 5.57 13.45 10.88
CA PHE A 317 4.29 12.96 10.38
C PHE A 317 3.30 12.76 11.52
N ARG A 318 2.07 13.24 11.31
CA ARG A 318 0.98 13.10 12.27
C ARG A 318 -0.28 12.60 11.60
N SER A 319 -0.72 11.44 12.09
CA SER A 319 -1.84 10.68 11.59
C SER A 319 -3.19 11.23 12.07
N LEU A 320 -4.25 10.94 11.31
CA LEU A 320 -5.63 11.11 11.76
C LEU A 320 -5.97 10.22 12.98
N MET A 321 -5.21 9.15 13.24
CA MET A 321 -5.34 8.35 14.46
C MET A 321 -5.02 9.18 15.71
N ALA A 322 -4.14 10.17 15.61
CA ALA A 322 -3.75 11.03 16.72
C ALA A 322 -4.71 12.23 16.87
N GLU A 323 -5.29 12.72 15.77
CA GLU A 323 -6.12 13.93 15.75
C GLU A 323 -7.60 13.68 16.05
N VAL A 324 -8.13 12.56 15.57
CA VAL A 324 -9.53 12.13 15.75
C VAL A 324 -9.62 10.64 16.14
N PRO A 325 -8.93 10.22 17.24
CA PRO A 325 -8.74 8.82 17.60
C PRO A 325 -10.04 8.01 17.73
N HIS A 326 -11.14 8.64 18.15
CA HIS A 326 -12.40 7.95 18.37
C HIS A 326 -13.07 7.52 17.05
N ASN A 327 -12.84 8.23 15.95
CA ASN A 327 -13.43 7.92 14.64
C ASN A 327 -12.52 7.03 13.79
N THR A 328 -11.25 6.88 14.16
CA THR A 328 -10.20 6.34 13.30
C THR A 328 -9.88 4.88 13.59
N ILE A 329 -9.89 4.07 12.54
CA ILE A 329 -9.18 2.80 12.43
C ILE A 329 -7.88 3.09 11.67
N CYS A 330 -6.74 2.97 12.34
CA CYS A 330 -5.44 3.10 11.68
C CYS A 330 -4.98 1.74 11.15
N VAL A 331 -4.51 1.73 9.92
CA VAL A 331 -3.79 0.61 9.31
C VAL A 331 -2.35 1.06 9.11
N TYR A 332 -1.43 0.35 9.74
CA TYR A 332 0.00 0.57 9.53
C TYR A 332 0.66 -0.70 9.02
N SER A 333 1.55 -0.58 8.03
CA SER A 333 2.36 -1.71 7.54
C SER A 333 3.85 -1.42 7.63
N PHE A 334 4.59 -2.38 8.15
CA PHE A 334 6.05 -2.33 8.24
C PHE A 334 6.72 -2.55 6.87
N SER A 335 5.96 -2.98 5.86
CA SER A 335 6.44 -3.45 4.56
C SER A 335 7.40 -2.49 3.84
N LYS A 336 7.11 -1.18 3.89
CA LYS A 336 7.76 -0.17 3.05
C LYS A 336 8.97 0.44 3.74
N ASN A 337 8.82 0.85 5.00
CA ASN A 337 9.91 1.41 5.80
C ASN A 337 11.08 0.42 5.95
N PHE A 338 10.79 -0.81 6.37
CA PHE A 338 11.81 -1.81 6.76
C PHE A 338 12.24 -2.77 5.65
N GLY A 339 11.74 -2.58 4.42
CA GLY A 339 12.00 -3.50 3.31
C GLY A 339 11.51 -4.93 3.56
N CYS A 340 10.36 -5.10 4.22
CA CYS A 340 9.88 -6.40 4.71
C CYS A 340 8.56 -6.85 4.07
N THR A 341 8.33 -6.51 2.80
CA THR A 341 7.09 -6.87 2.06
C THR A 341 6.75 -8.35 2.14
N GLY A 342 7.75 -9.25 2.08
CA GLY A 342 7.58 -10.71 2.18
C GLY A 342 7.22 -11.22 3.58
N TRP A 343 7.54 -10.46 4.64
CA TRP A 343 7.21 -10.84 6.02
C TRP A 343 5.72 -10.67 6.35
N ARG A 344 4.99 -9.90 5.53
CA ARG A 344 3.55 -9.63 5.70
C ARG A 344 3.21 -9.05 7.08
N LEU A 345 3.86 -7.94 7.44
CA LEU A 345 3.70 -7.32 8.76
C LEU A 345 2.84 -6.05 8.68
N GLY A 346 1.73 -6.04 9.40
CA GLY A 346 0.88 -4.88 9.59
C GLY A 346 0.12 -4.95 10.90
N VAL A 347 -0.48 -3.83 11.28
CA VAL A 347 -1.25 -3.69 12.52
C VAL A 347 -2.47 -2.83 12.25
N ILE A 348 -3.62 -3.26 12.79
CA ILE A 348 -4.81 -2.42 12.93
C ILE A 348 -4.77 -1.82 14.33
N ALA A 349 -4.94 -0.50 14.43
CA ALA A 349 -5.05 0.19 15.71
C ALA A 349 -6.40 0.91 15.83
N THR A 350 -7.08 0.73 16.96
CA THR A 350 -8.29 1.46 17.30
C THR A 350 -8.19 2.00 18.71
N HIS A 351 -8.70 3.21 18.95
CA HIS A 351 -8.73 3.77 20.30
C HIS A 351 -9.67 2.94 21.21
N GLU A 352 -9.30 2.75 22.47
CA GLU A 352 -10.08 1.96 23.46
C GLU A 352 -11.52 2.46 23.63
N LYS A 353 -11.75 3.73 23.30
CA LYS A 353 -13.07 4.36 23.16
C LYS A 353 -13.21 4.85 21.72
N ASN A 354 -14.01 4.15 20.93
CA ASN A 354 -14.19 4.47 19.52
C ASN A 354 -15.67 4.46 19.12
N THR A 355 -15.95 5.09 17.98
CA THR A 355 -17.28 5.23 17.39
C THR A 355 -17.84 3.89 16.93
N MET A 356 -17.01 2.92 16.52
CA MET A 356 -17.48 1.61 16.09
C MET A 356 -18.17 0.88 17.24
N ASP A 357 -17.55 0.82 18.43
CA ASP A 357 -18.11 0.20 19.63
C ASP A 357 -19.40 0.88 20.09
N ARG A 358 -19.39 2.22 20.14
CA ARG A 358 -20.59 3.01 20.45
C ARG A 358 -21.73 2.69 19.50
N ARG A 359 -21.47 2.72 18.19
CA ARG A 359 -22.48 2.46 17.17
C ARG A 359 -23.00 1.02 17.21
N ILE A 360 -22.15 0.04 17.51
CA ILE A 360 -22.57 -1.36 17.72
C ILE A 360 -23.52 -1.45 18.92
N ALA A 361 -23.20 -0.79 20.03
CA ALA A 361 -24.05 -0.74 21.22
C ALA A 361 -25.39 -0.02 20.96
N GLU A 362 -25.46 0.89 19.99
CA GLU A 362 -26.67 1.61 19.58
C GLU A 362 -27.51 0.88 18.52
N LEU A 363 -27.05 -0.27 18.01
CA LEU A 363 -27.78 -1.01 16.97
C LEU A 363 -29.19 -1.45 17.42
N PRO A 364 -30.14 -1.58 16.46
CA PRO A 364 -31.47 -2.12 16.75
C PRO A 364 -31.41 -3.53 17.34
N ALA A 365 -32.44 -3.91 18.11
CA ALA A 365 -32.53 -5.22 18.76
C ALA A 365 -32.35 -6.40 17.79
N SER A 366 -32.83 -6.30 16.55
CA SER A 366 -32.65 -7.33 15.52
C SER A 366 -31.18 -7.58 15.18
N TRP A 367 -30.37 -6.53 15.11
CA TRP A 367 -28.92 -6.63 14.92
C TRP A 367 -28.24 -7.19 16.15
N LYS A 368 -28.56 -6.67 17.35
CA LYS A 368 -28.01 -7.16 18.61
C LYS A 368 -28.26 -8.66 18.79
N ASN A 369 -29.49 -9.13 18.54
CA ASN A 369 -29.82 -10.56 18.60
C ASN A 369 -29.00 -11.39 17.61
N ARG A 370 -28.77 -10.88 16.39
CA ARG A 370 -27.92 -11.57 15.41
C ARG A 370 -26.46 -11.62 15.87
N LEU A 371 -25.92 -10.54 16.40
CA LEU A 371 -24.53 -10.47 16.89
C LEU A 371 -24.34 -11.34 18.13
N ASN A 372 -25.32 -11.38 19.03
CA ASN A 372 -25.33 -12.30 20.18
C ASN A 372 -25.30 -13.76 19.72
N LYS A 373 -26.09 -14.11 18.68
CA LYS A 373 -26.03 -15.46 18.08
C LYS A 373 -24.68 -15.72 17.40
N ARG A 374 -24.12 -14.73 16.69
CA ARG A 374 -22.85 -14.87 15.96
C ARG A 374 -21.69 -15.15 16.91
N TYR A 375 -21.52 -14.34 17.96
CA TYR A 375 -20.37 -14.40 18.87
C TYR A 375 -20.65 -15.16 20.17
N GLY A 376 -21.87 -15.63 20.41
CA GLY A 376 -22.26 -16.31 21.65
C GLY A 376 -21.51 -17.61 21.95
N ALA A 377 -20.89 -18.24 20.95
CA ALA A 377 -20.00 -19.38 21.16
C ALA A 377 -18.63 -18.98 21.75
N MET A 378 -18.25 -17.69 21.66
CA MET A 378 -16.97 -17.20 22.17
C MET A 378 -17.06 -16.62 23.58
N THR A 379 -18.22 -16.06 23.95
CA THR A 379 -18.41 -15.39 25.24
C THR A 379 -19.88 -15.34 25.62
N MET A 380 -20.15 -15.31 26.92
CA MET A 380 -21.49 -15.14 27.50
C MET A 380 -22.01 -13.71 27.37
N GLU A 381 -21.14 -12.73 27.11
CA GLU A 381 -21.47 -11.31 26.97
C GLU A 381 -21.03 -10.73 25.61
N PRO A 382 -21.55 -11.21 24.46
CA PRO A 382 -21.18 -10.73 23.12
C PRO A 382 -21.31 -9.22 22.93
N GLU A 383 -22.22 -8.57 23.63
CA GLU A 383 -22.44 -7.14 23.63
C GLU A 383 -21.26 -6.34 24.18
N LYS A 384 -20.40 -6.95 25.02
CA LYS A 384 -19.17 -6.34 25.56
C LYS A 384 -17.94 -6.55 24.67
N LEU A 385 -18.03 -7.37 23.62
CA LEU A 385 -16.91 -7.55 22.68
C LEU A 385 -16.65 -6.26 21.92
N LYS A 386 -15.44 -5.70 22.10
CA LYS A 386 -14.94 -4.57 21.33
C LYS A 386 -14.82 -4.93 19.85
N PHE A 387 -14.97 -3.95 18.99
CA PHE A 387 -14.90 -4.11 17.54
C PHE A 387 -13.53 -4.67 17.10
N ILE A 388 -12.45 -4.30 17.79
CA ILE A 388 -11.13 -4.87 17.48
C ILE A 388 -11.02 -6.36 17.78
N ASP A 389 -11.67 -6.86 18.83
CA ASP A 389 -11.71 -8.31 19.11
C ASP A 389 -12.65 -9.03 18.13
N ARG A 390 -13.67 -8.32 17.61
CA ARG A 390 -14.51 -8.84 16.51
C ARG A 390 -13.75 -8.94 15.19
N LEU A 391 -12.81 -8.03 14.90
CA LEU A 391 -11.89 -8.18 13.76
C LEU A 391 -11.10 -9.48 13.85
N VAL A 392 -10.58 -9.81 15.03
CA VAL A 392 -9.87 -11.07 15.28
C VAL A 392 -10.79 -12.27 15.04
N ALA A 393 -11.97 -12.26 15.66
CA ALA A 393 -12.95 -13.33 15.50
C ALA A 393 -13.37 -13.52 14.04
N ASP A 394 -13.78 -12.45 13.37
CA ASP A 394 -14.26 -12.48 11.98
C ASP A 394 -13.15 -12.91 11.00
N SER A 395 -11.88 -12.58 11.28
CA SER A 395 -10.74 -12.99 10.45
C SER A 395 -10.59 -14.51 10.30
N ARG A 396 -11.21 -15.28 11.20
CA ARG A 396 -11.22 -16.75 11.20
C ARG A 396 -12.63 -17.31 11.41
N ASN A 397 -13.65 -16.67 10.83
CA ASN A 397 -15.04 -17.13 10.84
C ASN A 397 -15.64 -17.39 12.25
N VAL A 398 -15.18 -16.64 13.26
CA VAL A 398 -15.61 -16.66 14.67
C VAL A 398 -15.24 -17.95 15.41
N ALA A 399 -15.62 -19.11 14.89
CA ALA A 399 -15.42 -20.41 15.55
C ALA A 399 -13.93 -20.75 15.81
N LEU A 400 -13.03 -20.24 14.97
CA LEU A 400 -11.59 -20.46 15.08
C LEU A 400 -10.86 -19.31 15.79
N ASN A 401 -11.57 -18.47 16.57
CA ASN A 401 -10.96 -17.33 17.25
C ASN A 401 -9.80 -17.73 18.18
N HIS A 402 -9.90 -18.87 18.87
CA HIS A 402 -8.87 -19.33 19.81
C HIS A 402 -7.55 -19.76 19.15
N THR A 403 -7.54 -19.93 17.82
CA THR A 403 -6.35 -20.20 16.99
C THR A 403 -6.13 -19.13 15.92
N ALA A 404 -6.77 -17.96 16.09
CA ALA A 404 -6.56 -16.79 15.24
C ALA A 404 -5.25 -16.07 15.59
N GLY A 405 -5.04 -14.91 14.96
CA GLY A 405 -3.87 -14.08 15.19
C GLY A 405 -2.75 -14.31 14.17
N LEU A 406 -1.86 -13.32 14.09
CA LEU A 406 -0.64 -13.40 13.29
C LEU A 406 0.34 -14.40 13.94
N SER A 407 1.13 -15.12 13.14
CA SER A 407 2.07 -16.11 13.69
C SER A 407 3.05 -15.46 14.67
N LEU A 408 3.45 -16.22 15.69
CA LEU A 408 4.34 -15.73 16.73
C LEU A 408 5.68 -15.22 16.18
N PRO A 409 6.35 -15.91 15.23
CA PRO A 409 7.63 -15.41 14.69
C PRO A 409 7.46 -14.09 13.93
N GLN A 410 6.34 -13.89 13.23
CA GLN A 410 6.03 -12.62 12.60
C GLN A 410 5.81 -11.50 13.62
N GLN A 411 5.13 -11.77 14.74
CA GLN A 411 4.97 -10.79 15.83
C GLN A 411 6.32 -10.41 16.47
N VAL A 412 7.21 -11.39 16.71
CA VAL A 412 8.57 -11.13 17.21
C VAL A 412 9.36 -10.24 16.25
N GLN A 413 9.41 -10.60 14.96
CA GLN A 413 10.12 -9.78 13.96
C GLN A 413 9.49 -8.37 13.83
N MET A 414 8.17 -8.25 13.93
CA MET A 414 7.48 -6.95 13.95
C MET A 414 7.88 -6.10 15.16
N GLY A 415 7.95 -6.70 16.35
CA GLY A 415 8.44 -6.05 17.55
C GLY A 415 9.91 -5.61 17.44
N PHE A 416 10.75 -6.40 16.78
CA PHE A 416 12.15 -6.05 16.56
C PHE A 416 12.28 -4.85 15.60
N PHE A 417 11.46 -4.78 14.54
CA PHE A 417 11.42 -3.58 13.71
C PHE A 417 10.91 -2.35 14.46
N ALA A 418 9.91 -2.51 15.33
CA ALA A 418 9.43 -1.42 16.17
C ALA A 418 10.53 -0.93 17.14
N LEU A 419 11.22 -1.86 17.81
CA LEU A 419 12.31 -1.55 18.74
C LEU A 419 13.51 -0.93 18.06
N SER A 420 13.82 -1.25 16.80
CA SER A 420 14.93 -0.60 16.09
C SER A 420 14.70 0.90 15.92
N HIS A 421 13.45 1.34 15.73
CA HIS A 421 13.14 2.77 15.77
C HIS A 421 13.11 3.32 17.20
N LEU A 422 12.57 2.59 18.17
CA LEU A 422 12.48 3.08 19.56
C LEU A 422 13.85 3.25 20.22
N LEU A 423 14.82 2.41 19.85
CA LEU A 423 16.20 2.48 20.32
C LEU A 423 17.06 3.45 19.51
N ASP A 424 16.72 3.71 18.24
CA ASP A 424 17.36 4.73 17.42
C ASP A 424 16.83 6.14 17.77
N LEU A 425 17.39 6.72 18.83
CA LEU A 425 17.02 8.06 19.33
C LEU A 425 17.35 9.20 18.36
N LYS A 426 18.15 8.95 17.32
CA LYS A 426 18.58 9.95 16.33
C LYS A 426 17.85 9.80 15.00
N ASP A 427 16.92 8.85 14.88
CA ASP A 427 16.22 8.53 13.65
C ASP A 427 17.18 8.28 12.46
N ALA A 428 18.36 7.71 12.74
CA ALA A 428 19.39 7.45 11.72
C ALA A 428 18.86 6.59 10.57
N TYR A 429 18.15 5.50 10.86
CA TYR A 429 17.58 4.63 9.81
C TYR A 429 16.53 5.37 8.96
N LYS A 430 15.67 6.16 9.62
CA LYS A 430 14.64 6.97 8.96
C LYS A 430 15.28 8.01 8.04
N HIS A 431 16.30 8.72 8.51
CA HIS A 431 17.04 9.68 7.68
C HIS A 431 17.71 9.02 6.47
N LEU A 432 18.31 7.83 6.63
CA LEU A 432 18.92 7.09 5.52
C LEU A 432 17.88 6.72 4.44
N THR A 433 16.73 6.18 4.82
CA THR A 433 15.69 5.81 3.84
C THR A 433 15.09 7.03 3.14
N MET A 434 14.92 8.15 3.85
CA MET A 434 14.50 9.43 3.25
C MET A 434 15.56 9.99 2.29
N GLN A 435 16.85 9.87 2.62
CA GLN A 435 17.95 10.30 1.75
C GLN A 435 17.98 9.49 0.45
N ILE A 436 17.76 8.17 0.52
CA ILE A 436 17.70 7.31 -0.68
C ILE A 436 16.64 7.80 -1.66
N VAL A 437 15.39 7.97 -1.20
CA VAL A 437 14.31 8.40 -2.10
C VAL A 437 14.51 9.82 -2.63
N ARG A 438 15.09 10.74 -1.84
CA ARG A 438 15.44 12.10 -2.29
C ARG A 438 16.57 12.11 -3.32
N ALA A 439 17.62 11.31 -3.13
CA ALA A 439 18.71 11.20 -4.10
C ALA A 439 18.22 10.63 -5.43
N ARG A 440 17.32 9.64 -5.39
CA ARG A 440 16.68 9.05 -6.57
C ARG A 440 15.73 10.01 -7.27
N ARG A 441 14.99 10.83 -6.52
CA ARG A 441 14.23 11.97 -7.05
C ARG A 441 15.17 12.91 -7.81
N ASP A 442 16.25 13.34 -7.19
CA ASP A 442 17.18 14.29 -7.83
C ASP A 442 17.81 13.70 -9.11
N ALA A 443 18.12 12.40 -9.10
CA ALA A 443 18.59 11.69 -10.29
C ALA A 443 17.52 11.64 -11.40
N LEU A 444 16.26 11.35 -11.07
CA LEU A 444 15.13 11.38 -12.01
C LEU A 444 15.00 12.74 -12.68
N TRP A 445 14.96 13.81 -11.89
CA TRP A 445 14.83 15.18 -12.43
C TRP A 445 16.02 15.63 -13.25
N ARG A 446 17.25 15.25 -12.86
CA ARG A 446 18.44 15.45 -13.70
C ARG A 446 18.30 14.75 -15.05
N GLY A 447 17.73 13.55 -15.06
CA GLY A 447 17.42 12.82 -16.30
C GLY A 447 16.36 13.51 -17.16
N LEU A 448 15.34 14.09 -16.53
CA LEU A 448 14.29 14.86 -17.21
C LEU A 448 14.77 16.21 -17.77
N GLY A 449 15.94 16.70 -17.34
CA GLY A 449 16.44 18.02 -17.74
C GLY A 449 15.55 19.17 -17.28
N ALA A 450 14.77 18.96 -16.20
CA ALA A 450 13.83 19.93 -15.65
C ALA A 450 14.24 20.34 -14.23
N PRO A 451 13.92 21.58 -13.80
CA PRO A 451 14.13 21.97 -12.41
C PRO A 451 13.26 21.12 -11.48
N LEU A 452 13.75 20.89 -10.25
CA LEU A 452 12.95 20.28 -9.20
C LEU A 452 11.71 21.14 -8.91
N PRO A 453 10.55 20.52 -8.61
CA PRO A 453 9.40 21.28 -8.18
C PRO A 453 9.69 21.98 -6.84
N PRO A 454 8.92 23.02 -6.48
CA PRO A 454 9.04 23.66 -5.18
C PRO A 454 9.00 22.64 -4.03
N GLU A 455 9.90 22.81 -3.06
CA GLU A 455 9.99 21.91 -1.91
C GLU A 455 8.68 21.96 -1.11
N ASP A 456 8.18 20.77 -0.78
CA ASP A 456 6.96 20.54 -0.02
C ASP A 456 7.34 19.63 1.16
N PRO A 457 7.32 20.14 2.41
CA PRO A 457 7.77 19.37 3.57
C PRO A 457 6.89 18.16 3.86
N MET A 458 5.67 18.11 3.32
CA MET A 458 4.74 17.00 3.49
C MET A 458 4.94 15.90 2.45
N ARG A 459 5.86 16.08 1.49
CA ARG A 459 6.11 15.11 0.43
C ARG A 459 7.15 14.08 0.86
N GLY A 460 6.72 12.81 0.91
CA GLY A 460 7.56 11.68 1.30
C GLY A 460 8.42 11.10 0.18
N TRP A 461 8.13 11.43 -1.08
CA TRP A 461 8.90 10.99 -2.26
C TRP A 461 9.05 9.46 -2.44
N TYR A 462 8.23 8.63 -1.79
CA TYR A 462 8.27 7.18 -2.03
C TYR A 462 7.86 6.84 -3.47
N TYR A 463 6.89 7.61 -3.98
CA TYR A 463 6.49 7.63 -5.37
C TYR A 463 6.57 9.06 -5.91
N VAL A 464 6.57 9.14 -7.22
CA VAL A 464 6.40 10.35 -8.01
C VAL A 464 5.22 10.13 -8.94
N GLU A 465 4.30 11.09 -8.97
CA GLU A 465 3.22 11.14 -9.94
C GLU A 465 3.41 12.36 -10.86
N LEU A 466 3.69 12.09 -12.14
CA LEU A 466 3.90 13.11 -13.16
C LEU A 466 2.74 13.09 -14.14
N ASP A 467 2.12 14.24 -14.37
CA ASP A 467 1.08 14.38 -15.39
C ASP A 467 1.70 14.83 -16.71
N PHE A 468 1.72 13.93 -17.70
CA PHE A 468 2.28 14.21 -19.01
C PHE A 468 1.59 15.39 -19.69
N MET A 469 0.28 15.56 -19.49
CA MET A 469 -0.48 16.62 -20.13
C MET A 469 -0.21 17.99 -19.52
N VAL A 470 0.10 18.05 -18.22
CA VAL A 470 0.56 19.28 -17.56
C VAL A 470 1.92 19.70 -18.12
N TRP A 471 2.87 18.77 -18.22
CA TRP A 471 4.16 19.05 -18.86
C TRP A 471 4.01 19.52 -20.31
N ALA A 472 3.19 18.80 -21.09
CA ALA A 472 2.93 19.12 -22.50
C ALA A 472 2.33 20.52 -22.65
N LYS A 473 1.39 20.90 -21.79
CA LYS A 473 0.76 22.22 -21.80
C LYS A 473 1.76 23.31 -21.46
N ASN A 474 2.53 23.14 -20.39
CA ASN A 474 3.49 24.14 -19.94
C ASN A 474 4.66 24.33 -20.91
N THR A 475 4.99 23.30 -21.70
CA THR A 475 6.14 23.33 -22.62
C THR A 475 5.74 23.70 -24.06
N TYR A 476 4.59 23.22 -24.56
CA TYR A 476 4.19 23.33 -25.98
C TYR A 476 2.79 23.91 -26.21
N GLY A 477 2.04 24.21 -25.13
CA GLY A 477 0.72 24.83 -25.19
C GLY A 477 -0.43 23.91 -25.61
N ASP A 478 -1.64 24.47 -25.61
CA ASP A 478 -2.89 23.70 -25.80
C ASP A 478 -2.99 23.00 -27.16
N ALA A 479 -2.31 23.51 -28.19
CA ALA A 479 -2.32 22.91 -29.52
C ALA A 479 -1.67 21.51 -29.52
N PHE A 480 -0.56 21.34 -28.80
CA PHE A 480 0.08 20.03 -28.66
C PHE A 480 -0.74 19.09 -27.76
N CYS A 481 -1.31 19.59 -26.67
CA CYS A 481 -2.23 18.82 -25.83
C CYS A 481 -3.42 18.28 -26.64
N LYS A 482 -4.04 19.11 -27.48
CA LYS A 482 -5.14 18.68 -28.36
C LYS A 482 -4.69 17.60 -29.36
N TYR A 483 -3.49 17.75 -29.91
CA TYR A 483 -2.90 16.71 -30.75
C TYR A 483 -2.73 15.40 -29.98
N MET A 484 -2.20 15.41 -28.76
CA MET A 484 -2.04 14.21 -27.94
C MET A 484 -3.39 13.54 -27.65
N ALA A 485 -4.34 14.29 -27.09
CA ALA A 485 -5.64 13.78 -26.68
C ALA A 485 -6.53 13.30 -27.86
N SER A 486 -6.34 13.82 -29.07
CA SER A 486 -7.13 13.42 -30.24
C SER A 486 -6.61 12.17 -30.93
N ASN A 487 -5.33 11.81 -30.70
CA ASN A 487 -4.64 10.83 -31.52
C ASN A 487 -4.15 9.60 -30.74
N TYR A 488 -4.02 9.69 -29.41
CA TYR A 488 -3.41 8.66 -28.58
C TYR A 488 -4.25 8.36 -27.34
N GLU A 489 -4.18 7.11 -26.89
CA GLU A 489 -4.72 6.72 -25.59
C GLU A 489 -3.73 7.16 -24.49
N PRO A 490 -4.19 7.48 -23.27
CA PRO A 490 -3.31 7.93 -22.19
C PRO A 490 -2.17 6.95 -21.87
N VAL A 491 -2.43 5.64 -22.00
CA VAL A 491 -1.45 4.59 -21.76
C VAL A 491 -0.41 4.44 -22.89
N ASP A 492 -0.60 5.03 -24.08
CA ASP A 492 0.31 4.87 -25.23
C ASP A 492 1.76 5.27 -24.90
N PHE A 493 1.92 6.30 -24.07
CA PHE A 493 3.23 6.73 -23.58
C PHE A 493 3.96 5.63 -22.80
N LEU A 494 3.24 4.85 -21.99
CA LEU A 494 3.80 3.74 -21.21
C LEU A 494 4.21 2.56 -22.11
N PHE A 495 3.39 2.23 -23.12
CA PHE A 495 3.74 1.23 -24.12
C PHE A 495 5.01 1.60 -24.88
N ARG A 496 5.14 2.88 -25.25
CA ARG A 496 6.34 3.39 -25.92
C ARG A 496 7.59 3.24 -25.09
N LEU A 497 7.54 3.63 -23.81
CA LEU A 497 8.65 3.46 -22.88
C LEU A 497 9.04 1.99 -22.70
N ALA A 498 8.05 1.10 -22.55
CA ALA A 498 8.30 -0.32 -22.35
C ALA A 498 8.95 -0.95 -23.59
N GLU A 499 8.41 -0.71 -24.77
CA GLU A 499 8.87 -1.35 -26.01
C GLU A 499 10.16 -0.77 -26.59
N LYS A 500 10.42 0.53 -26.41
CA LYS A 500 11.61 1.19 -27.00
C LYS A 500 12.79 1.30 -26.06
N SER A 501 12.52 1.48 -24.77
CA SER A 501 13.54 1.78 -23.77
C SER A 501 13.67 0.70 -22.71
N GLY A 502 12.78 -0.30 -22.70
CA GLY A 502 12.71 -1.30 -21.63
C GLY A 502 12.28 -0.71 -20.28
N VAL A 503 11.73 0.50 -20.26
CA VAL A 503 11.30 1.20 -19.04
C VAL A 503 9.83 0.89 -18.76
N VAL A 504 9.54 0.30 -17.61
CA VAL A 504 8.18 -0.02 -17.18
C VAL A 504 7.78 0.88 -16.01
N LEU A 505 6.81 1.76 -16.27
CA LEU A 505 6.15 2.63 -15.30
C LEU A 505 4.68 2.21 -15.16
N MET A 506 3.95 2.83 -14.24
CA MET A 506 2.52 2.56 -14.05
C MET A 506 1.65 3.73 -14.51
N ASP A 507 0.48 3.39 -15.02
CA ASP A 507 -0.62 4.32 -15.25
C ASP A 507 -1.14 4.84 -13.90
N GLY A 508 -1.12 6.16 -13.70
CA GLY A 508 -1.69 6.83 -12.54
C GLY A 508 -3.21 7.03 -12.64
N GLY A 509 -3.77 7.02 -13.86
CA GLY A 509 -5.21 7.10 -14.10
C GLY A 509 -5.98 5.96 -13.42
N GLY A 510 -5.49 4.73 -13.50
CA GLY A 510 -6.09 3.59 -12.78
C GLY A 510 -5.94 3.61 -11.25
N PHE A 511 -5.22 4.58 -10.67
CA PHE A 511 -5.25 4.88 -9.23
C PHE A 511 -6.32 5.94 -8.88
N GLY A 512 -7.13 6.36 -9.85
CA GLY A 512 -8.07 7.46 -9.70
C GLY A 512 -7.43 8.84 -9.92
N GLY A 513 -6.23 8.88 -10.51
CA GLY A 513 -5.54 10.12 -10.87
C GLY A 513 -5.95 10.65 -12.25
N PRO A 514 -5.33 11.73 -12.73
CA PRO A 514 -5.51 12.19 -14.11
C PRO A 514 -5.18 11.08 -15.11
N PRO A 515 -5.92 10.95 -16.24
CA PRO A 515 -5.71 9.82 -17.17
C PRO A 515 -4.29 9.70 -17.73
N TRP A 516 -3.59 10.83 -17.88
CA TRP A 516 -2.24 10.90 -18.43
C TRP A 516 -1.15 10.96 -17.34
N SER A 517 -1.52 10.71 -16.07
CA SER A 517 -0.54 10.67 -15.00
C SER A 517 0.23 9.35 -15.01
N ILE A 518 1.52 9.46 -14.67
CA ILE A 518 2.48 8.37 -14.68
C ILE A 518 3.03 8.24 -13.28
N ARG A 519 2.92 7.04 -12.72
CA ARG A 519 3.42 6.69 -11.42
C ARG A 519 4.79 6.02 -11.53
N ILE A 520 5.74 6.54 -10.76
CA ILE A 520 7.13 6.07 -10.69
C ILE A 520 7.45 5.79 -9.22
N SER A 521 7.88 4.57 -8.87
CA SER A 521 8.41 4.30 -7.53
C SER A 521 9.88 4.69 -7.46
N LEU A 522 10.25 5.40 -6.40
CA LEU A 522 11.66 5.69 -6.08
C LEU A 522 12.26 4.65 -5.13
N ALA A 523 11.56 3.54 -4.90
CA ALA A 523 11.93 2.60 -3.85
C ALA A 523 12.75 1.41 -4.34
N ASN A 524 12.70 1.09 -5.63
CA ASN A 524 12.87 -0.31 -6.05
C ASN A 524 13.97 -0.57 -7.08
N LEU A 525 14.58 0.49 -7.64
CA LEU A 525 15.70 0.42 -8.57
C LEU A 525 16.96 1.06 -7.96
N ASP A 526 18.10 0.84 -8.60
CA ASP A 526 19.38 1.42 -8.19
C ASP A 526 19.43 2.92 -8.47
N ASP A 527 20.24 3.65 -7.70
CA ASP A 527 20.20 5.11 -7.67
C ASP A 527 20.49 5.75 -9.04
N GLY A 528 21.42 5.16 -9.80
CA GLY A 528 21.81 5.63 -11.14
C GLY A 528 20.75 5.40 -12.23
N ASP A 529 19.80 4.49 -12.01
CA ASP A 529 18.80 4.14 -13.04
C ASP A 529 17.73 5.21 -13.21
N TYR A 530 17.44 5.99 -12.18
CA TYR A 530 16.43 7.04 -12.25
C TYR A 530 16.79 8.15 -13.25
N SER A 531 18.07 8.48 -13.39
CA SER A 531 18.51 9.43 -14.43
C SER A 531 18.31 8.86 -15.84
N LYS A 532 18.48 7.54 -16.03
CA LYS A 532 18.17 6.88 -17.31
C LYS A 532 16.68 6.91 -17.61
N ILE A 533 15.84 6.63 -16.60
CA ILE A 533 14.37 6.74 -16.72
C ILE A 533 13.98 8.14 -17.18
N GLY A 534 14.49 9.19 -16.54
CA GLY A 534 14.21 10.57 -16.93
C GLY A 534 14.61 10.86 -18.39
N LYS A 535 15.79 10.41 -18.83
CA LYS A 535 16.25 10.57 -20.22
C LYS A 535 15.33 9.87 -21.21
N HIS A 536 14.97 8.61 -20.94
CA HIS A 536 14.06 7.85 -21.81
C HIS A 536 12.66 8.44 -21.86
N MET A 537 12.17 9.05 -20.78
CA MET A 537 10.92 9.82 -20.79
C MET A 537 11.02 11.02 -21.72
N VAL A 538 12.11 11.78 -21.69
CA VAL A 538 12.33 12.92 -22.59
C VAL A 538 12.46 12.47 -24.04
N GLU A 539 13.20 11.40 -24.32
CA GLU A 539 13.33 10.80 -25.66
C GLU A 539 11.96 10.38 -26.21
N ALA A 540 11.17 9.63 -25.42
CA ALA A 540 9.84 9.19 -25.81
C ALA A 540 8.90 10.38 -26.06
N ALA A 541 8.99 11.42 -25.23
CA ALA A 541 8.18 12.64 -25.38
C ALA A 541 8.57 13.42 -26.65
N THR A 542 9.87 13.49 -26.95
CA THR A 542 10.42 14.16 -28.13
C THR A 542 9.88 13.56 -29.42
N GLU A 543 9.70 12.24 -29.50
CA GLU A 543 9.08 11.59 -30.67
C GLU A 543 7.68 12.15 -30.98
N TYR A 544 6.85 12.37 -29.95
CA TYR A 544 5.52 12.95 -30.14
C TYR A 544 5.58 14.41 -30.57
N VAL A 545 6.50 15.17 -30.01
CA VAL A 545 6.71 16.59 -30.33
C VAL A 545 7.17 16.76 -31.78
N GLU A 546 8.14 15.96 -32.23
CA GLU A 546 8.64 15.99 -33.60
C GLU A 546 7.56 15.58 -34.60
N ALA A 547 6.81 14.51 -34.30
CA ALA A 547 5.68 14.10 -35.13
C ALA A 547 4.62 15.20 -35.24
N TRP A 548 4.28 15.84 -34.12
CA TRP A 548 3.34 16.96 -34.10
C TRP A 548 3.81 18.13 -34.95
N LYS A 549 5.07 18.56 -34.80
CA LYS A 549 5.67 19.65 -35.60
C LYS A 549 5.71 19.31 -37.09
N ALA A 550 5.88 18.04 -37.43
CA ALA A 550 5.84 17.55 -38.81
C ALA A 550 4.42 17.36 -39.37
N GLY A 551 3.37 17.54 -38.56
CA GLY A 551 1.98 17.26 -38.95
C GLY A 551 1.70 15.77 -39.17
N GLN A 552 2.48 14.90 -38.53
CA GLN A 552 2.42 13.45 -38.66
C GLN A 552 1.98 12.79 -37.35
N LEU A 553 1.81 11.46 -37.38
CA LEU A 553 1.53 10.66 -36.21
C LEU A 553 2.69 9.71 -35.94
N VAL A 554 3.06 9.59 -34.67
CA VAL A 554 3.90 8.49 -34.19
C VAL A 554 3.21 7.15 -34.47
N ARG A 555 3.97 6.20 -35.02
CA ARG A 555 3.48 4.91 -35.55
C ARG A 555 3.32 3.84 -34.45
N SER A 556 2.39 2.91 -34.69
CA SER A 556 2.06 1.76 -33.81
C SER A 556 1.55 0.58 -34.67
N GLY A 557 1.89 -0.67 -34.30
CA GLY A 557 1.63 -1.92 -35.01
C GLY A 557 2.79 -2.41 -35.92
N PRO A 558 2.93 -3.74 -36.13
CA PRO A 558 4.03 -4.35 -36.92
C PRO A 558 3.93 -4.12 -38.44
N THR A 559 2.81 -3.63 -38.96
CA THR A 559 2.64 -3.26 -40.37
C THR A 559 2.06 -1.84 -40.46
N ALA A 560 2.92 -0.86 -40.71
CA ALA A 560 2.52 0.53 -40.94
C ALA A 560 1.84 0.69 -42.33
N GLY A 561 0.60 0.22 -42.46
CA GLY A 561 -0.30 0.66 -43.51
C GLY A 561 -0.77 2.09 -43.23
N LYS A 562 -0.81 2.94 -44.26
CA LYS A 562 -1.20 4.36 -44.24
C LYS A 562 -2.30 4.65 -43.19
N GLY A 563 -2.03 5.61 -42.31
CA GLY A 563 -2.90 5.96 -41.18
C GLY A 563 -4.38 6.08 -41.56
N GLN A 564 -5.21 5.27 -40.91
CA GLN A 564 -6.66 5.47 -40.94
C GLN A 564 -7.02 6.64 -40.02
N LYS A 565 -7.65 7.68 -40.59
CA LYS A 565 -8.40 8.67 -39.81
C LYS A 565 -9.52 7.94 -39.06
N VAL A 566 -9.43 7.85 -37.74
CA VAL A 566 -10.52 7.36 -36.89
C VAL A 566 -11.47 8.52 -36.61
N LYS A 567 -12.74 8.39 -36.98
CA LYS A 567 -13.80 9.34 -36.59
C LYS A 567 -14.07 9.22 -35.07
N PRO A 568 -14.38 10.33 -34.37
CA PRO A 568 -14.71 10.29 -32.96
C PRO A 568 -16.02 9.51 -32.76
N ALA A 569 -15.96 8.36 -32.08
CA ALA A 569 -17.15 7.66 -31.63
C ALA A 569 -17.63 8.32 -30.34
N ALA A 570 -18.81 8.94 -30.39
CA ALA A 570 -19.47 9.52 -29.24
C ALA A 570 -19.57 8.50 -28.09
N ALA A 571 -19.25 8.96 -26.88
CA ALA A 571 -19.35 8.19 -25.66
C ALA A 571 -20.75 7.56 -25.50
N LYS A 572 -20.85 6.25 -25.75
CA LYS A 572 -21.96 5.40 -25.28
C LYS A 572 -21.43 4.39 -24.26
N ARG A 573 -20.95 4.90 -23.13
CA ARG A 573 -20.94 4.15 -21.85
C ARG A 573 -22.41 3.85 -21.50
N LYS A 574 -22.86 2.59 -21.65
CA LYS A 574 -23.81 1.91 -20.72
C LYS A 574 -24.45 0.57 -21.19
N ALA A 575 -24.29 0.12 -22.44
CA ALA A 575 -25.00 -1.10 -22.89
C ALA A 575 -24.12 -2.31 -23.25
N ALA A 576 -22.92 -2.09 -23.81
CA ALA A 576 -22.11 -3.19 -24.38
C ALA A 576 -21.55 -4.16 -23.32
N GLY A 577 -21.14 -3.65 -22.15
CA GLY A 577 -20.60 -4.49 -21.06
C GLY A 577 -21.61 -5.49 -20.47
N LYS A 578 -22.90 -5.12 -20.41
CA LYS A 578 -23.95 -6.03 -19.89
C LYS A 578 -24.22 -7.21 -20.83
N GLN A 579 -24.11 -7.01 -22.14
CA GLN A 579 -24.37 -8.08 -23.12
C GLN A 579 -23.17 -9.02 -23.24
N ALA A 580 -21.94 -8.51 -23.21
CA ALA A 580 -20.73 -9.31 -23.20
C ALA A 580 -20.61 -10.15 -21.91
N ALA A 581 -20.87 -9.56 -20.74
CA ALA A 581 -20.88 -10.26 -19.46
C ALA A 581 -21.98 -11.33 -19.38
N LYS A 582 -23.21 -11.03 -19.85
CA LYS A 582 -24.28 -12.05 -19.92
C LYS A 582 -23.91 -13.22 -20.83
N LYS A 583 -23.21 -12.97 -21.95
CA LYS A 583 -22.80 -14.01 -22.88
C LYS A 583 -21.69 -14.89 -22.29
N ALA A 584 -20.71 -14.29 -21.61
CA ALA A 584 -19.63 -14.98 -20.92
C ALA A 584 -20.15 -15.84 -19.75
N VAL A 585 -21.04 -15.31 -18.91
CA VAL A 585 -21.67 -16.07 -17.80
C VAL A 585 -22.49 -17.23 -18.34
N LYS A 586 -23.26 -17.03 -19.43
CA LYS A 586 -24.05 -18.11 -20.04
C LYS A 586 -23.17 -19.19 -20.66
N GLN A 587 -21.98 -18.84 -21.17
CA GLN A 587 -20.99 -19.81 -21.65
C GLN A 587 -20.34 -20.59 -20.51
N ALA A 588 -19.97 -19.92 -19.42
CA ALA A 588 -19.37 -20.55 -18.25
C ALA A 588 -20.34 -21.53 -17.56
N VAL A 589 -21.61 -21.15 -17.40
CA VAL A 589 -22.65 -22.05 -16.85
C VAL A 589 -22.87 -23.27 -17.75
N LYS A 590 -22.82 -23.09 -19.08
CA LYS A 590 -22.98 -24.20 -20.04
C LYS A 590 -21.77 -25.14 -20.05
N GLN A 591 -20.56 -24.62 -19.81
CA GLN A 591 -19.34 -25.42 -19.66
C GLN A 591 -19.33 -26.18 -18.33
N ALA A 592 -19.73 -25.54 -17.22
CA ALA A 592 -19.84 -26.17 -15.92
C ALA A 592 -20.86 -27.32 -15.92
N ALA A 593 -22.06 -27.11 -16.49
CA ALA A 593 -23.08 -28.16 -16.61
C ALA A 593 -22.66 -29.33 -17.52
N LYS A 594 -21.75 -29.07 -18.48
CA LYS A 594 -21.19 -30.12 -19.35
C LYS A 594 -20.11 -30.94 -18.62
N ALA A 595 -19.31 -30.29 -17.77
CA ALA A 595 -18.31 -30.95 -16.93
C ALA A 595 -18.96 -31.82 -15.84
N GLU A 596 -20.06 -31.35 -15.23
CA GLU A 596 -20.82 -32.11 -14.24
C GLU A 596 -21.47 -33.37 -14.83
N ARG A 597 -22.01 -33.27 -16.05
CA ARG A 597 -22.59 -34.42 -16.78
C ARG A 597 -21.54 -35.43 -17.26
N SER A 598 -20.31 -35.00 -17.54
CA SER A 598 -19.21 -35.94 -17.82
C SER A 598 -18.71 -36.64 -16.56
N ALA A 599 -18.72 -35.95 -15.41
CA ALA A 599 -18.31 -36.54 -14.12
C ALA A 599 -19.33 -37.60 -13.63
N THR A 600 -20.64 -37.40 -13.84
CA THR A 600 -21.67 -38.38 -13.45
C THR A 600 -21.80 -39.58 -14.39
N LYS A 601 -21.26 -39.52 -15.62
CA LYS A 601 -21.20 -40.67 -16.54
C LYS A 601 -19.95 -41.53 -16.40
N GLY A 602 -18.93 -41.06 -15.68
CA GLY A 602 -17.73 -41.84 -15.36
C GLY A 602 -17.81 -42.61 -14.03
N ALA A 603 -18.92 -42.49 -13.30
CA ALA A 603 -19.13 -43.11 -11.98
C ALA A 603 -20.35 -44.06 -11.97
N LYS A 604 -20.65 -44.70 -13.11
CA LYS A 604 -21.56 -45.84 -13.22
C LYS A 604 -20.91 -46.98 -13.97
#